data_AF-A0A523DM10-F1
#
_entry.id   AF-A0A523DM10-F1
#
_cell.length_a   1.000
_cell.length_b   1.000
_cell.length_c   1.000
_cell.angle_alpha   90.00
_cell.angle_beta   90.00
_cell.angle_gamma   90.00
#
_symmetry.space_group_name_H-M   'P 1'
#
loop_
_entity.id
_entity.type
_entity.pdbx_description
1 polymer ?
#
loop_
_entity_poly.entity_id
_entity_poly.type
_entity_poly.pdbx_seq_one_letter_code
_entity_poly.pdbx_strand_id
1 'polypeptide(L)'
;MMEQALRGVIRDSLRKVAREGLPGDHHFFITFLTGMKGVDLPTALRRQHPDEMTIVIQFLFRDLEVRDDDFSITLNFNSVPSRLTVPLAAITSFVDPAAAFGLSFGAEGVESTGSDSPPLPGARVRAPRGEVVPFKPNSPTETGG
;
A
#
# COMPACT_ATOMS: atom_id res chain seq x y z
N MET A 1 18.66 15.54 -2.41
CA MET A 1 17.66 16.64 -2.41
C MET A 1 16.36 16.25 -3.12
N MET A 2 16.41 15.63 -4.30
CA MET A 2 15.20 15.26 -5.07
C MET A 2 14.36 14.15 -4.39
N GLU A 3 15.00 13.14 -3.80
CA GLU A 3 14.30 12.05 -3.09
C GLU A 3 13.47 12.55 -1.91
N GLN A 4 13.94 13.56 -1.17
CA GLN A 4 13.18 14.13 -0.06
C GLN A 4 11.95 14.92 -0.55
N ALA A 5 12.04 15.61 -1.68
CA ALA A 5 10.91 16.31 -2.28
C ALA A 5 9.82 15.33 -2.76
N LEU A 6 10.22 14.23 -3.41
CA LEU A 6 9.30 13.18 -3.88
C LEU A 6 8.63 12.43 -2.71
N ARG A 7 9.37 12.18 -1.63
CA ARG A 7 8.79 11.64 -0.38
C ARG A 7 7.73 12.57 0.21
N GLY A 8 7.94 13.89 0.09
CA GLY A 8 6.93 14.89 0.44
C GLY A 8 5.62 14.70 -0.34
N VAL A 9 5.70 14.48 -1.66
CA VAL A 9 4.53 14.22 -2.50
C VAL A 9 3.77 12.97 -2.04
N ILE A 10 4.47 11.88 -1.74
CA ILE A 10 3.85 10.64 -1.23
C ILE A 10 3.13 10.92 0.10
N ARG A 11 3.78 11.64 1.01
CA ARG A 11 3.20 12.01 2.30
C ARG A 11 1.94 12.85 2.13
N ASP A 12 1.95 13.86 1.27
CA ASP A 12 0.80 14.73 1.04
C ASP A 12 -0.37 13.97 0.39
N SER A 13 -0.07 13.07 -0.55
CA SER A 13 -1.07 12.17 -1.15
C SER A 13 -1.70 11.24 -0.11
N LEU A 14 -0.89 10.60 0.75
CA LEU A 14 -1.40 9.75 1.83
C LEU A 14 -2.20 10.54 2.85
N ARG A 15 -1.76 11.75 3.23
CA ARG A 15 -2.48 12.65 4.14
C ARG A 15 -3.84 13.06 3.57
N LYS A 16 -3.92 13.30 2.26
CA LYS A 16 -5.18 13.60 1.59
C LYS A 16 -6.13 12.41 1.68
N VAL A 17 -5.64 11.21 1.38
CA VAL A 17 -6.44 9.97 1.49
C VAL A 17 -6.87 9.66 2.91
N ALA A 18 -6.03 9.94 3.91
CA ALA A 18 -6.40 9.77 5.31
C ALA A 18 -7.57 10.67 5.74
N ARG A 19 -7.69 11.86 5.16
CA ARG A 19 -8.74 12.84 5.50
C ARG A 19 -10.00 12.69 4.67
N GLU A 20 -9.84 12.51 3.36
CA GLU A 20 -10.93 12.57 2.38
C GLU A 20 -11.33 11.17 1.88
N GLY A 21 -10.53 10.14 2.15
CA GLY A 21 -10.64 8.83 1.51
C GLY A 21 -10.02 8.82 0.11
N LEU A 22 -10.06 7.65 -0.54
CA LEU A 22 -9.69 7.53 -1.95
C LEU A 22 -10.91 7.91 -2.81
N PRO A 23 -10.82 8.93 -3.66
CA PRO A 23 -11.90 9.24 -4.61
C PRO A 23 -11.96 8.16 -5.70
N GLY A 24 -13.16 7.79 -6.16
CA GLY A 24 -13.35 6.90 -7.32
C GLY A 24 -12.57 5.58 -7.26
N ASP A 25 -11.85 5.27 -8.33
CA ASP A 25 -11.05 4.03 -8.51
C ASP A 25 -9.56 4.20 -8.14
N HIS A 26 -9.21 5.29 -7.46
CA HIS A 26 -7.83 5.50 -7.00
C HIS A 26 -7.42 4.41 -6.03
N HIS A 27 -6.25 3.83 -6.26
CA HIS A 27 -5.62 2.88 -5.34
C HIS A 27 -4.11 2.99 -5.47
N PHE A 28 -3.42 2.79 -4.35
CA PHE A 28 -1.97 2.96 -4.30
C PHE A 28 -1.28 1.63 -4.10
N PHE A 29 -0.29 1.36 -4.94
CA PHE A 29 0.70 0.32 -4.72
C PHE A 29 1.92 0.94 -4.06
N ILE A 30 2.23 0.50 -2.85
CA ILE A 30 3.37 1.00 -2.08
C ILE A 30 4.29 -0.17 -1.78
N THR A 31 5.49 -0.13 -2.35
CA THR A 31 6.56 -1.10 -2.06
C THR A 31 7.53 -0.50 -1.07
N PHE A 32 7.88 -1.24 -0.03
CA PHE A 32 8.82 -0.82 0.99
C PHE A 32 9.71 -1.97 1.48
N LEU A 33 10.87 -1.61 2.03
CA LEU A 33 11.81 -2.57 2.60
C LEU A 33 11.37 -3.02 3.99
N THR A 34 11.05 -4.30 4.16
CA THR A 34 10.59 -4.87 5.44
C THR A 34 11.70 -4.99 6.48
N GLY A 35 12.96 -5.02 6.03
CA GLY A 35 14.15 -5.08 6.88
C GLY A 35 14.60 -3.73 7.45
N MET A 36 14.03 -2.61 7.00
CA MET A 36 14.49 -1.28 7.43
C MET A 36 14.12 -0.99 8.89
N LYS A 37 15.02 -0.31 9.61
CA LYS A 37 14.75 0.16 10.98
C LYS A 37 13.52 1.06 11.02
N GLY A 38 12.62 0.79 11.95
CA GLY A 38 11.38 1.55 12.14
C GLY A 38 10.17 0.96 11.41
N VAL A 39 10.38 -0.04 10.54
CA VAL A 39 9.25 -0.79 9.95
C VAL A 39 8.73 -1.80 10.96
N ASP A 40 7.45 -1.66 11.29
CA ASP A 40 6.70 -2.57 12.15
C ASP A 40 5.66 -3.34 11.33
N LEU A 41 5.78 -4.66 11.37
CA LEU A 41 4.87 -5.58 10.70
C LEU A 41 4.83 -6.92 11.44
N PRO A 42 3.71 -7.66 11.38
CA PRO A 42 3.62 -9.00 11.94
C PRO A 42 4.76 -9.91 11.49
N THR A 43 5.34 -10.67 12.43
CA THR A 43 6.45 -11.60 12.17
C THR A 43 6.13 -12.60 11.06
N ALA A 44 4.86 -13.02 10.95
CA ALA A 44 4.40 -13.91 9.89
C ALA A 44 4.56 -13.30 8.49
N LEU A 45 4.28 -12.01 8.33
CA LEU A 45 4.43 -11.29 7.06
C LEU A 45 5.91 -11.03 6.77
N ARG A 46 6.69 -10.62 7.77
CA ARG A 46 8.14 -10.41 7.63
C ARG A 46 8.88 -11.68 7.21
N ARG A 47 8.43 -12.85 7.67
CA ARG A 47 9.02 -14.14 7.26
C ARG A 47 8.65 -14.54 5.83
N GLN A 48 7.48 -14.12 5.34
CA GLN A 48 7.03 -14.38 3.98
C GLN A 48 7.66 -13.39 2.98
N HIS A 49 7.89 -12.16 3.42
CA HIS A 49 8.47 -11.07 2.66
C HIS A 49 9.64 -10.47 3.46
N PRO A 50 10.85 -11.08 3.39
CA PRO A 50 11.99 -10.65 4.18
C PRO A 50 12.68 -9.39 3.64
N ASP A 51 12.73 -9.22 2.32
CA ASP A 51 13.43 -8.13 1.65
C ASP A 51 12.54 -6.91 1.44
N GLU A 52 11.47 -7.08 0.66
CA GLU A 52 10.52 -6.03 0.33
C GLU A 52 9.08 -6.56 0.33
N MET A 53 8.13 -5.65 0.58
CA MET A 53 6.71 -5.94 0.59
C MET A 53 5.96 -4.84 -0.14
N THR A 54 5.03 -5.24 -1.01
CA THR A 54 4.09 -4.33 -1.65
C THR A 54 2.73 -4.45 -0.98
N ILE A 55 2.19 -3.31 -0.55
CA ILE A 55 0.81 -3.21 -0.04
C ILE A 55 -0.04 -2.43 -1.04
N VAL A 56 -1.34 -2.77 -1.05
CA VAL A 56 -2.34 -2.05 -1.83
C VAL A 56 -3.26 -1.31 -0.86
N ILE A 57 -3.34 0.00 -1.01
CA ILE A 57 -4.33 0.82 -0.32
C ILE A 57 -5.51 0.99 -1.28
N GLN A 58 -6.56 0.24 -1.02
CA GLN A 58 -7.84 0.26 -1.72
C GLN A 58 -8.95 -0.01 -0.69
N PHE A 59 -10.19 0.42 -0.96
CA PHE A 59 -11.52 0.22 -0.29
C PHE A 59 -11.59 -0.31 1.17
N LEU A 60 -10.77 -1.28 1.58
CA LEU A 60 -10.75 -1.98 2.85
C LEU A 60 -9.55 -1.64 3.75
N PHE A 61 -9.07 -0.40 3.74
CA PHE A 61 -8.10 0.07 4.74
C PHE A 61 -8.78 0.78 5.91
N ARG A 62 -8.14 0.76 7.08
CA ARG A 62 -8.59 1.50 8.27
C ARG A 62 -7.40 2.13 8.98
N ASP A 63 -7.69 3.09 9.87
CA ASP A 63 -6.71 3.72 10.76
C ASP A 63 -5.45 4.21 10.02
N LEU A 64 -5.63 4.80 8.83
CA LEU A 64 -4.54 5.41 8.09
C LEU A 64 -4.11 6.69 8.81
N GLU A 65 -2.98 6.64 9.49
CA GLU A 65 -2.37 7.77 10.18
C GLU A 65 -1.06 8.10 9.48
N VAL A 66 -0.89 9.35 9.06
CA VAL A 66 0.31 9.79 8.32
C VAL A 66 1.03 10.85 9.12
N ARG A 67 2.21 10.48 9.63
CA ARG A 67 3.12 11.34 10.39
C ARG A 67 4.12 12.02 9.45
N ASP A 68 5.07 12.76 10.01
CA ASP A 68 6.07 13.47 9.21
C ASP A 68 7.12 12.52 8.61
N ASP A 69 7.48 11.46 9.32
CA ASP A 69 8.54 10.51 8.95
C ASP A 69 8.02 9.09 8.62
N ASP A 70 6.78 8.77 9.00
CA ASP A 70 6.17 7.44 8.87
C ASP A 70 4.67 7.50 8.60
N PHE A 71 4.10 6.37 8.21
CA PHE A 71 2.66 6.17 8.21
C PHE A 71 2.29 4.84 8.85
N SER A 72 1.16 4.83 9.54
CA SER A 72 0.50 3.64 10.06
C SER A 72 -0.75 3.33 9.26
N ILE A 73 -1.03 2.06 9.00
CA ILE A 73 -2.27 1.63 8.36
C ILE A 73 -2.70 0.26 8.86
N THR A 74 -4.00 0.05 9.02
CA THR A 74 -4.58 -1.25 9.32
C THR A 74 -5.13 -1.87 8.04
N LEU A 75 -4.58 -3.03 7.67
CA LEU A 75 -5.00 -3.82 6.52
C LEU A 75 -5.38 -5.24 6.95
N ASN A 76 -6.30 -5.87 6.22
CA ASN A 76 -6.65 -7.27 6.47
C ASN A 76 -5.75 -8.20 5.65
N PHE A 77 -4.95 -9.01 6.34
CA PHE A 77 -4.14 -10.08 5.73
C PHE A 77 -4.73 -11.43 6.12
N ASN A 78 -5.14 -12.25 5.15
CA ASN A 78 -5.78 -13.55 5.39
C ASN A 78 -6.91 -13.47 6.45
N SER A 79 -7.80 -12.48 6.31
CA SER A 79 -8.90 -12.19 7.25
C SER A 79 -8.48 -11.73 8.66
N VAL A 80 -7.19 -11.47 8.89
CA VAL A 80 -6.66 -10.94 10.15
C VAL A 80 -6.33 -9.45 9.98
N PRO A 81 -7.00 -8.53 10.70
CA PRO A 81 -6.61 -7.13 10.70
C PRO A 81 -5.22 -7.00 11.32
N SER A 82 -4.28 -6.46 10.57
CA SER A 82 -2.92 -6.21 11.03
C SER A 82 -2.57 -4.75 10.80
N ARG A 83 -2.06 -4.11 11.85
CA ARG A 83 -1.49 -2.78 11.76
C ARG A 83 -0.06 -2.88 11.23
N LEU A 84 0.26 -2.01 10.29
CA LEU A 84 1.59 -1.82 9.74
C LEU A 84 2.04 -0.40 10.06
N THR A 85 3.31 -0.24 10.43
CA THR A 85 3.95 1.07 10.52
C THR A 85 5.15 1.09 9.60
N VAL A 86 5.19 2.00 8.65
CA VAL A 86 6.20 2.06 7.61
C VAL A 86 6.77 3.48 7.55
N PRO A 87 8.07 3.66 7.84
CA PRO A 87 8.75 4.92 7.61
C PRO A 87 8.67 5.30 6.13
N LEU A 88 8.43 6.57 5.82
CA LEU A 88 8.43 7.06 4.44
C LEU A 88 9.79 6.83 3.77
N ALA A 89 10.85 6.76 4.57
CA ALA A 89 12.19 6.43 4.10
C ALA A 89 12.36 4.98 3.64
N ALA A 90 11.48 4.07 4.08
CA ALA A 90 11.49 2.67 3.69
C ALA A 90 10.81 2.39 2.35
N ILE A 91 10.07 3.37 1.82
CA ILE A 91 9.36 3.24 0.55
C ILE A 91 10.36 3.23 -0.61
N THR A 92 10.32 2.18 -1.41
CA THR A 92 11.12 1.99 -2.62
C THR A 92 10.30 2.22 -3.88
N SER A 93 8.98 2.07 -3.84
CA SER A 93 8.13 2.40 -4.98
C SER A 93 6.73 2.84 -4.55
N PHE A 94 6.15 3.76 -5.31
CA PHE A 94 4.78 4.26 -5.13
C PHE A 94 4.12 4.38 -6.51
N VAL A 95 2.99 3.73 -6.73
CA VAL A 95 2.28 3.76 -8.02
C VAL A 95 0.78 4.01 -7.79
N ASP A 96 0.22 4.95 -8.55
CA ASP A 96 -1.22 5.22 -8.67
C ASP A 96 -1.66 5.00 -10.14
N PRO A 97 -2.32 3.88 -10.46
CA PRO A 97 -2.80 3.58 -11.80
C PRO A 97 -3.88 4.54 -12.29
N ALA A 98 -4.71 5.10 -11.40
CA ALA A 98 -5.80 5.99 -11.80
C ALA A 98 -5.25 7.34 -12.31
N ALA A 99 -4.09 7.76 -11.80
CA ALA A 99 -3.36 8.93 -12.28
C ALA A 99 -2.26 8.61 -13.31
N ALA A 100 -2.08 7.34 -13.68
CA ALA A 100 -0.95 6.84 -14.47
C ALA A 100 0.41 7.35 -13.93
N PHE A 101 0.56 7.35 -12.61
CA PHE A 101 1.70 7.94 -11.90
C PHE A 101 2.50 6.87 -11.17
N GLY A 102 3.83 6.93 -11.24
CA GLY A 102 4.73 6.01 -10.56
C GLY A 102 6.03 6.67 -10.13
N LEU A 103 6.49 6.35 -8.93
CA LEU A 103 7.77 6.75 -8.35
C LEU A 103 8.53 5.50 -7.93
N SER A 104 9.84 5.49 -8.17
CA SER A 104 10.74 4.45 -7.70
C SER A 104 11.99 5.09 -7.12
N PHE A 105 12.40 4.61 -5.95
CA PHE A 105 13.58 5.03 -5.21
C PHE A 105 14.56 3.86 -5.20
N GLY A 106 15.59 3.95 -6.03
CA GLY A 106 16.69 2.99 -6.11
C GLY A 106 18.00 3.68 -5.76
N ALA A 107 18.81 3.03 -4.91
CA ALA A 107 20.21 3.40 -4.80
C ALA A 107 20.86 3.20 -6.18
N GLU A 108 21.58 4.23 -6.62
CA GLU A 108 22.26 4.39 -7.92
C GLU A 108 21.39 4.99 -9.03
N GLY A 109 21.78 6.21 -9.40
CA GLY A 109 20.99 7.11 -10.23
C GLY A 109 20.81 6.62 -11.66
N VAL A 110 19.64 6.94 -12.20
CA VAL A 110 19.47 7.16 -13.63
C VAL A 110 18.48 8.28 -13.80
N GLU A 111 18.98 9.39 -14.35
CA GLU A 111 18.18 10.33 -15.11
C GLU A 111 17.38 9.53 -16.15
N SER A 112 16.07 9.71 -16.23
CA SER A 112 15.29 9.43 -17.43
C SER A 112 14.00 10.23 -17.39
N THR A 113 14.07 11.37 -18.07
CA THR A 113 13.24 11.75 -19.22
C THR A 113 11.89 11.04 -19.35
N GLY A 114 10.87 11.85 -19.64
CA GLY A 114 9.46 11.45 -19.58
C GLY A 114 9.04 10.27 -20.46
N SER A 115 7.89 9.73 -20.05
CA SER A 115 6.94 8.94 -20.85
C SER A 115 7.51 7.72 -21.58
N ASP A 116 7.51 6.58 -20.91
CA ASP A 116 6.92 5.36 -21.48
C ASP A 116 6.55 4.39 -20.35
N SER A 117 5.32 3.88 -20.39
CA SER A 117 4.86 2.87 -19.45
C SER A 117 5.56 1.54 -19.76
N PRO A 118 6.20 0.85 -18.79
CA PRO A 118 6.59 -0.53 -19.05
C PRO A 118 5.31 -1.40 -19.06
N PRO A 119 5.12 -2.28 -20.06
CA PRO A 119 4.11 -3.32 -19.95
C PRO A 119 4.50 -4.23 -18.77
N LEU A 120 3.55 -4.53 -17.90
CA LEU A 120 3.68 -5.53 -16.84
C LEU A 120 4.37 -6.79 -17.41
N PRO A 121 5.61 -7.11 -17.05
CA PRO A 121 6.24 -8.33 -17.49
C PRO A 121 5.67 -9.45 -16.64
N GLY A 122 4.76 -10.23 -17.22
CA GLY A 122 4.65 -11.65 -16.89
C GLY A 122 4.38 -12.01 -15.44
N ALA A 123 3.65 -11.17 -14.69
CA ALA A 123 2.98 -11.64 -13.49
C ALA A 123 1.80 -12.52 -13.90
N ARG A 124 2.09 -13.72 -14.43
CA ARG A 124 1.31 -14.90 -14.08
C ARG A 124 1.47 -15.06 -12.57
N VAL A 125 0.78 -14.21 -11.81
CA VAL A 125 0.31 -14.58 -10.49
C VAL A 125 -0.62 -15.74 -10.80
N ARG A 126 -0.07 -16.95 -10.73
CA ARG A 126 -0.87 -18.11 -10.38
C ARG A 126 -1.45 -17.71 -9.04
N ALA A 127 -2.68 -17.20 -9.07
CA ALA A 127 -3.45 -16.97 -7.87
C ALA A 127 -3.31 -18.25 -7.05
N PRO A 128 -2.83 -18.21 -5.79
CA PRO A 128 -3.24 -19.27 -4.91
C PRO A 128 -4.76 -19.24 -4.99
N ARG A 129 -5.34 -20.38 -5.37
CA ARG A 129 -6.76 -20.66 -5.39
C ARG A 129 -7.25 -20.58 -3.95
N GLY A 130 -7.30 -19.36 -3.42
CA GLY A 130 -7.87 -18.96 -2.15
C GLY A 130 -9.21 -18.36 -2.49
N GLU A 131 -10.21 -19.20 -2.33
CA GLU A 131 -11.64 -18.92 -2.41
C GLU A 131 -11.99 -17.49 -1.98
N VAL A 132 -12.40 -16.67 -2.94
CA VAL A 132 -13.15 -15.44 -2.66
C VAL A 132 -14.52 -15.88 -2.13
N VAL A 133 -14.64 -15.98 -0.81
CA VAL A 133 -15.95 -16.16 -0.17
C VAL A 133 -16.78 -14.88 -0.39
N PRO A 134 -17.92 -14.95 -1.10
CA PRO A 134 -18.77 -13.78 -1.27
C PRO A 134 -19.39 -13.41 0.08
N PHE A 135 -19.23 -12.15 0.46
CA PHE A 135 -19.87 -11.53 1.61
C PHE A 135 -21.39 -11.53 1.40
N LYS A 136 -22.12 -12.30 2.22
CA LYS A 136 -23.59 -12.29 2.24
C LYS A 136 -24.03 -11.32 3.33
N PRO A 137 -24.73 -10.21 3.00
CA PRO A 137 -25.20 -9.28 4.02
C PRO A 137 -26.27 -9.97 4.86
N ASN A 138 -26.02 -10.11 6.16
CA ASN A 138 -27.02 -10.61 7.10
C ASN A 138 -28.10 -9.54 7.30
N SER A 139 -29.36 -9.94 7.03
CA SER A 139 -30.56 -9.19 7.35
C SER A 139 -30.67 -8.91 8.85
N PRO A 140 -31.25 -7.78 9.27
CA PRO A 140 -31.50 -7.50 10.68
C PRO A 140 -32.55 -8.46 11.24
N THR A 141 -32.25 -8.97 12.43
CA THR A 141 -33.13 -9.76 13.30
C THR A 141 -34.30 -8.89 13.77
N GLU A 142 -35.52 -9.20 13.33
CA GLU A 142 -36.74 -8.76 14.03
C GLU A 142 -37.21 -9.90 14.95
N THR A 143 -37.07 -9.63 16.25
CA THR A 143 -37.60 -10.41 17.38
C THR A 143 -39.10 -10.18 17.48
N GLY A 144 -39.84 -11.24 17.77
CA GLY A 144 -41.30 -11.32 17.65
C GLY A 144 -42.15 -10.56 18.68
N GLY A 145 -43.46 -10.68 18.44
CA GLY A 145 -44.59 -10.25 19.25
C GLY A 145 -45.89 -10.65 18.56
#